data_AF-A0A9D8RVU8-F1
#
_entry.id   AF-A0A9D8RVU8-F1
#
_cell.length_a   1.000
_cell.length_b   1.000
_cell.length_c   1.000
_cell.angle_alpha   90.00
_cell.angle_beta   90.00
_cell.angle_gamma   90.00
#
_symmetry.space_group_name_H-M   'P 1'
#
loop_
_entity.id
_entity.type
_entity.pdbx_description
1 polymer ?
#
loop_
_entity_poly.entity_id
_entity_poly.type
_entity_poly.pdbx_seq_one_letter_code
_entity_poly.pdbx_strand_id
1 'polypeptide(L)'
;MINKASANPITGKKDKITKAELKERIEAKLVTRGIFDPKNASEEQLYQATVYAVKDIMLEYREDFKRRIKAVDGKKVCYLCMEFLVGRALKNDTMNLGIYDELCEVLSDFGSSFEKVYACEVDPGLGNGGLGRLAACFMDSLTA
;
A
#
# COMPACT_ATOMS: atom_id res chain seq x y z
N MET A 1 -2.14 -33.97 25.63
CA MET A 1 -1.18 -32.84 25.64
C MET A 1 -1.13 -32.20 24.26
N ILE A 2 -2.11 -31.38 23.88
CA ILE A 2 -2.02 -30.57 22.64
C ILE A 2 -2.74 -29.25 22.90
N ASN A 3 -1.99 -28.23 23.30
CA ASN A 3 -2.28 -26.85 22.94
C ASN A 3 -1.07 -25.99 23.32
N LYS A 4 -0.09 -25.93 22.42
CA LYS A 4 0.68 -24.69 22.26
C LYS A 4 -0.03 -23.95 21.14
N ALA A 5 -0.74 -22.88 21.49
CA ALA A 5 -1.03 -21.81 20.57
C ALA A 5 0.32 -21.28 20.06
N SER A 6 0.85 -21.87 18.98
CA SER A 6 2.04 -21.35 18.33
C SER A 6 1.61 -20.07 17.63
N ALA A 7 2.17 -18.94 18.07
CA ALA A 7 2.05 -17.68 17.36
C ALA A 7 2.26 -17.91 15.85
N ASN A 8 1.37 -17.37 15.03
CA ASN A 8 1.41 -17.56 13.58
C ASN A 8 2.74 -17.01 13.04
N PRO A 9 3.65 -17.83 12.49
CA PRO A 9 4.96 -17.38 11.99
C PRO A 9 4.86 -16.41 10.80
N ILE A 10 3.65 -16.19 10.28
CA ILE A 10 3.34 -15.34 9.12
C ILE A 10 3.06 -13.88 9.53
N THR A 11 2.69 -13.60 10.78
CA THR A 11 2.44 -12.21 11.23
C THR A 11 3.76 -11.57 11.68
N GLY A 12 4.27 -10.66 10.86
CA GLY A 12 5.54 -9.97 11.11
C GLY A 12 5.19 -8.55 11.45
N LYS A 13 5.41 -8.19 12.71
CA LYS A 13 5.23 -6.81 13.15
C LYS A 13 6.46 -6.04 12.69
N LYS A 14 6.32 -5.28 11.59
CA LYS A 14 7.31 -4.26 11.22
C LYS A 14 6.90 -2.97 11.91
N ASP A 15 7.88 -2.17 12.32
CA ASP A 15 7.60 -0.92 13.02
C ASP A 15 6.80 0.04 12.13
N LYS A 16 5.86 0.76 12.76
CA LYS A 16 5.02 1.72 12.08
C LYS A 16 5.89 2.84 11.53
N ILE A 17 5.76 3.12 10.23
CA ILE A 17 6.49 4.21 9.57
C ILE A 17 6.03 5.53 10.17
N THR A 18 7.00 6.35 10.55
CA THR A 18 6.74 7.66 11.15
C THR A 18 6.44 8.70 10.07
N LYS A 19 5.74 9.78 10.44
CA LYS A 19 5.53 10.94 9.57
C LYS A 19 6.83 11.46 8.95
N ALA A 20 7.88 11.58 9.75
CA ALA A 20 9.18 12.10 9.30
C ALA A 20 9.80 11.20 8.22
N GLU A 21 9.80 9.88 8.44
CA GLU A 21 10.30 8.91 7.47
C GLU A 21 9.46 8.90 6.18
N LEU A 22 8.13 8.97 6.31
CA LEU A 22 7.23 9.04 5.16
C LEU A 22 7.48 10.29 4.32
N LYS A 23 7.67 11.44 4.99
CA LYS A 23 8.02 12.71 4.36
C LYS A 23 9.32 12.61 3.56
N GLU A 24 10.38 12.10 4.18
CA GLU A 24 11.68 11.91 3.53
C GLU A 24 11.57 11.01 2.29
N ARG A 25 10.84 9.89 2.41
CA ARG A 25 10.61 8.97 1.28
C ARG A 25 9.90 9.67 0.12
N ILE A 26 8.88 10.49 0.38
CA ILE A 26 8.14 11.21 -0.68
C ILE A 26 9.03 12.31 -1.30
N GLU A 27 9.76 13.08 -0.49
CA GLU A 27 10.70 14.10 -0.96
C GLU A 27 11.78 13.48 -1.85
N ALA A 28 12.35 12.33 -1.46
CA ALA A 28 13.31 11.61 -2.29
C ALA A 28 12.73 11.24 -3.67
N LYS A 29 11.44 10.86 -3.74
CA LYS A 29 10.76 10.57 -5.01
C LYS A 29 10.48 11.82 -5.84
N LEU A 30 10.24 12.97 -5.22
CA LEU A 30 10.11 14.26 -5.89
C LEU A 30 11.45 14.73 -6.47
N VAL A 31 12.52 14.63 -5.68
CA VAL A 31 13.89 15.02 -6.09
C VAL A 31 14.37 14.18 -7.27
N THR A 32 14.10 12.88 -7.27
CA THR A 32 14.44 11.99 -8.40
C THR A 32 13.74 12.40 -9.71
N ARG A 33 12.64 13.18 -9.61
CA ARG A 33 11.88 13.73 -10.75
C ARG A 33 12.25 15.18 -11.08
N GLY A 34 13.29 15.73 -10.44
CA GLY A 34 13.73 17.11 -10.64
C GLY A 34 12.91 18.16 -9.88
N ILE A 35 12.11 17.75 -8.89
CA ILE A 35 11.30 18.65 -8.07
C ILE A 35 11.96 18.78 -6.70
N PHE A 36 12.48 19.97 -6.41
CA PHE A 36 13.21 20.25 -5.18
C PHE A 36 12.39 20.97 -4.11
N ASP A 37 11.27 21.60 -4.51
CA ASP A 37 10.32 22.21 -3.60
C ASP A 37 8.96 21.50 -3.72
N PRO A 38 8.58 20.68 -2.72
CA PRO A 38 7.30 19.99 -2.72
C PRO A 38 6.08 20.92 -2.86
N LYS A 39 6.18 22.19 -2.43
CA LYS A 39 5.07 23.15 -2.52
C LYS A 39 4.79 23.63 -3.94
N ASN A 40 5.78 23.53 -4.83
CA ASN A 40 5.64 23.90 -6.24
C ASN A 40 5.30 22.69 -7.13
N ALA A 41 5.19 21.49 -6.54
CA ALA A 41 4.83 20.28 -7.27
C ALA A 41 3.36 20.33 -7.70
N SER A 42 3.07 19.87 -8.92
CA SER A 42 1.68 19.67 -9.34
C SER A 42 1.04 18.49 -8.59
N GLU A 43 -0.29 18.45 -8.54
CA GLU A 43 -1.02 17.34 -7.89
C GLU A 43 -0.66 15.98 -8.50
N GLU A 44 -0.43 15.92 -9.81
CA GLU A 44 0.01 14.71 -10.50
C GLU A 44 1.42 14.28 -10.08
N GLN A 45 2.33 15.24 -9.91
CA GLN A 45 3.69 14.96 -9.45
C GLN A 45 3.71 14.47 -7.99
N LEU A 46 2.92 15.11 -7.12
CA LEU A 46 2.74 14.67 -5.72
C LEU A 46 2.10 13.29 -5.66
N TYR A 47 1.09 13.03 -6.50
CA TYR A 47 0.46 11.72 -6.61
C TYR A 47 1.46 10.64 -7.01
N GLN A 48 2.22 10.86 -8.09
CA GLN A 48 3.23 9.90 -8.51
C GLN A 48 4.24 9.66 -7.39
N ALA A 49 4.85 10.72 -6.84
CA ALA A 49 5.84 10.58 -5.78
C ALA A 49 5.31 9.79 -4.57
N THR A 50 4.06 10.07 -4.17
CA THR A 50 3.36 9.36 -3.09
C THR A 50 3.18 7.88 -3.40
N VAL A 51 2.63 7.54 -4.58
CA VAL A 51 2.42 6.14 -4.99
C VAL A 51 3.73 5.37 -5.02
N TYR A 52 4.81 5.96 -5.54
CA TYR A 52 6.11 5.29 -5.56
C TYR A 52 6.71 5.13 -4.17
N ALA A 53 6.52 6.07 -3.25
CA ALA A 53 6.96 5.93 -1.87
C ALA A 53 6.19 4.81 -1.14
N VAL A 54 4.86 4.78 -1.28
CA VAL A 54 4.00 3.72 -0.72
C VAL A 54 4.35 2.35 -1.32
N LYS A 55 4.58 2.28 -2.63
CA LYS A 55 4.98 1.04 -3.31
C LYS A 55 6.30 0.51 -2.78
N ASP A 56 7.29 1.36 -2.54
CA ASP A 56 8.57 0.92 -1.99
C ASP A 56 8.41 0.31 -0.60
N ILE A 57 7.59 0.93 0.24
CA ILE A 57 7.22 0.38 1.56
C ILE A 57 6.62 -1.02 1.38
N MET A 58 5.60 -1.17 0.52
CA MET A 58 4.96 -2.46 0.27
C MET A 58 5.93 -3.52 -0.26
N LEU A 59 6.91 -3.14 -1.09
CA LEU A 59 7.94 -4.05 -1.59
C LEU A 59 8.82 -4.58 -0.45
N GLU A 60 9.20 -3.74 0.51
CA GLU A 60 9.95 -4.21 1.68
C GLU A 60 9.13 -5.22 2.51
N TYR A 61 7.86 -4.92 2.79
CA TYR A 61 6.96 -5.85 3.49
C TYR A 61 6.80 -7.18 2.73
N ARG A 62 6.70 -7.10 1.39
CA ARG A 62 6.58 -8.27 0.52
C ARG A 62 7.82 -9.14 0.56
N GLU A 63 9.02 -8.57 0.55
CA GLU A 63 10.26 -9.34 0.67
C GLU A 63 10.37 -10.02 2.05
N ASP A 64 10.00 -9.33 3.13
CA ASP A 64 9.93 -9.91 4.47
C ASP A 64 8.94 -11.07 4.55
N PHE A 65 7.76 -10.91 3.95
CA PHE A 65 6.75 -11.95 3.86
C PHE A 65 7.24 -13.16 3.06
N LYS A 66 7.82 -12.95 1.88
CA LYS A 66 8.39 -14.03 1.05
C LYS A 66 9.44 -14.84 1.80
N ARG A 67 10.35 -14.17 2.53
CA ARG A 67 11.38 -14.84 3.34
C ARG A 67 10.76 -15.78 4.38
N ARG A 68 9.72 -15.31 5.08
CA ARG A 68 9.02 -16.11 6.11
C ARG A 68 8.24 -17.27 5.52
N ILE A 69 7.49 -17.04 4.44
CA ILE A 69 6.75 -18.12 3.76
C ILE A 69 7.68 -19.20 3.22
N LYS A 70 8.85 -18.81 2.68
CA LYS A 70 9.87 -19.77 2.23
C LYS A 70 10.41 -20.63 3.38
N ALA A 71 10.54 -20.08 4.58
CA ALA A 71 10.99 -20.82 5.76
C ALA A 71 9.94 -21.78 6.33
N VAL A 72 8.65 -21.42 6.21
CA VAL A 72 7.53 -22.25 6.70
C VAL A 72 7.20 -23.41 5.76
N ASP A 73 7.47 -23.26 4.45
CA ASP A 73 7.12 -24.23 3.39
C ASP A 73 5.65 -24.71 3.46
N GLY A 74 4.75 -23.75 3.69
CA GLY A 74 3.32 -24.01 3.82
C GLY A 74 2.63 -24.34 2.51
N LYS A 75 1.46 -25.00 2.59
CA LYS A 75 0.57 -25.22 1.45
C LYS A 75 0.16 -23.88 0.82
N LYS A 76 0.17 -23.82 -0.51
CA LYS A 76 -0.22 -22.64 -1.28
C LYS A 76 -1.64 -22.80 -1.82
N VAL A 77 -2.46 -21.77 -1.66
CA VAL A 77 -3.80 -21.70 -2.23
C VAL A 77 -3.74 -20.77 -3.44
N CYS A 78 -4.18 -21.26 -4.60
CA CYS A 78 -4.23 -20.47 -5.83
C CYS A 78 -5.70 -20.14 -6.14
N TYR A 79 -6.07 -18.88 -5.98
CA TYR A 79 -7.40 -18.39 -6.34
C TYR A 79 -7.41 -17.95 -7.81
N LEU A 80 -8.21 -18.64 -8.65
CA LEU A 80 -8.33 -18.36 -10.08
C LEU A 80 -9.69 -17.72 -10.37
N CYS A 81 -9.69 -16.50 -10.89
CA CYS A 81 -10.89 -15.78 -11.31
C CYS A 81 -10.63 -15.03 -12.62
N MET A 82 -11.68 -14.87 -13.45
CA MET A 82 -11.60 -14.14 -14.72
C MET A 82 -11.76 -12.62 -14.55
N GLU A 83 -12.19 -12.15 -13.37
CA GLU A 83 -12.42 -10.74 -13.07
C GLU A 83 -11.86 -10.38 -11.68
N PHE A 84 -11.27 -9.19 -11.54
CA PHE A 84 -10.77 -8.66 -10.27
C PHE A 84 -10.99 -7.15 -10.22
N LEU A 85 -12.05 -6.72 -9.54
CA LEU A 85 -12.41 -5.31 -9.41
C LEU A 85 -11.87 -4.75 -8.08
N VAL A 86 -10.57 -4.47 -8.07
CA VAL A 86 -9.86 -3.96 -6.89
C VAL A 86 -10.28 -2.52 -6.56
N GLY A 87 -10.50 -1.70 -7.60
CA GLY A 87 -10.72 -0.27 -7.46
C GLY A 87 -9.40 0.49 -7.29
N ARG A 88 -9.51 1.75 -6.87
CA ARG A 88 -8.37 2.58 -6.47
C ARG A 88 -7.64 1.99 -5.27
N ALA A 89 -6.32 1.86 -5.38
CA ALA A 89 -5.46 1.17 -4.43
C ALA A 89 -4.90 2.10 -3.35
N LEU A 90 -4.57 3.36 -3.66
CA LEU A 90 -3.81 4.23 -2.75
C LEU A 90 -4.44 4.35 -1.36
N LYS A 91 -5.76 4.56 -1.30
CA LYS A 91 -6.49 4.65 -0.02
C LYS A 91 -6.46 3.33 0.75
N ASN A 92 -6.65 2.21 0.06
CA ASN A 92 -6.66 0.90 0.70
C ASN A 92 -5.27 0.54 1.24
N ASP A 93 -4.23 0.76 0.42
CA ASP A 93 -2.85 0.46 0.76
C ASP A 93 -2.37 1.27 1.97
N THR A 94 -2.69 2.56 2.00
CA THR A 94 -2.29 3.44 3.11
C THR A 94 -3.04 3.12 4.42
N MET A 95 -4.31 2.71 4.34
CA MET A 95 -5.08 2.22 5.48
C MET A 95 -4.53 0.89 6.01
N ASN A 96 -4.23 -0.07 5.13
CA ASN A 96 -3.68 -1.37 5.51
C ASN A 96 -2.26 -1.29 6.07
N LEU A 97 -1.46 -0.33 5.60
CA LEU A 97 -0.16 -0.01 6.18
C LEU A 97 -0.26 0.81 7.48
N GLY A 98 -1.45 1.34 7.81
CA GLY A 98 -1.68 2.19 8.97
C GLY A 98 -0.99 3.56 8.90
N ILE A 99 -0.66 4.05 7.70
CA ILE A 99 0.07 5.31 7.46
C ILE A 99 -0.83 6.43 6.90
N TYR A 100 -2.15 6.20 6.85
CA TYR A 100 -3.09 7.14 6.23
C TYR A 100 -3.06 8.52 6.88
N ASP A 101 -3.09 8.58 8.21
CA ASP A 101 -3.10 9.85 8.95
C ASP A 101 -1.78 10.61 8.74
N GLU A 102 -0.64 9.90 8.84
CA GLU A 102 0.67 10.47 8.57
C GLU A 102 0.79 11.01 7.14
N LEU A 103 0.23 10.31 6.16
CA LEU A 103 0.23 10.75 4.76
C LEU A 103 -0.58 12.04 4.58
N CYS A 104 -1.78 12.10 5.17
CA CYS A 104 -2.62 13.30 5.13
C CYS A 104 -1.88 14.52 5.69
N GLU A 105 -1.18 14.36 6.81
CA GLU A 105 -0.38 15.44 7.38
C GLU A 105 0.80 15.84 6.50
N VAL A 106 1.53 14.87 5.93
CA VAL A 106 2.67 15.16 5.03
C VAL A 106 2.22 15.90 3.77
N LEU A 107 1.11 15.49 3.16
CA LEU A 107 0.55 16.19 2.00
C LEU A 107 0.11 17.62 2.35
N SER A 108 -0.45 17.81 3.56
CA SER A 108 -0.78 19.15 4.07
C SER A 108 0.47 20.02 4.24
N ASP A 109 1.57 19.46 4.74
CA ASP A 109 2.85 20.17 4.86
C ASP A 109 3.42 20.59 3.48
N PHE A 110 3.12 19.82 2.43
CA PHE A 110 3.46 20.12 1.04
C PHE A 110 2.47 21.06 0.33
N GLY A 111 1.41 21.50 1.00
CA GLY A 111 0.42 22.43 0.44
C GLY A 111 -0.67 21.76 -0.41
N SER A 112 -0.81 20.43 -0.33
CA SER A 112 -1.90 19.68 -0.96
C SER A 112 -2.76 18.95 0.10
N SER A 113 -3.75 18.20 -0.35
CA SER A 113 -4.66 17.38 0.47
C SER A 113 -4.78 16.00 -0.16
N PHE A 114 -5.02 14.98 0.67
CA PHE A 114 -5.18 13.61 0.21
C PHE A 114 -6.24 13.48 -0.91
N GLU A 115 -7.35 14.20 -0.82
CA GLU A 115 -8.44 14.15 -1.80
C GLU A 115 -8.01 14.59 -3.20
N LYS A 116 -7.14 15.60 -3.30
CA LYS A 116 -6.62 16.11 -4.59
C LYS A 116 -5.68 15.10 -5.22
N VAL A 117 -4.78 14.55 -4.42
CA VAL A 117 -3.85 13.48 -4.83
C VAL A 117 -4.62 12.22 -5.24
N TYR A 118 -5.62 11.83 -4.45
CA TYR A 118 -6.46 10.66 -4.71
C TYR A 118 -7.36 10.82 -5.95
N ALA A 119 -7.70 12.06 -6.34
CA ALA A 119 -8.43 12.33 -7.56
C ALA A 119 -7.60 12.04 -8.82
N CYS A 120 -6.26 12.06 -8.74
CA CYS A 120 -5.37 11.71 -9.85
C CYS A 120 -5.30 10.19 -10.11
N GLU A 121 -5.81 9.36 -9.20
CA GLU A 121 -5.76 7.91 -9.34
C GLU A 121 -6.80 7.40 -10.36
N VAL A 122 -6.32 6.74 -11.40
CA VAL A 122 -7.15 6.09 -12.42
C VAL A 122 -7.63 4.74 -11.89
N ASP A 123 -8.93 4.49 -11.94
CA ASP A 123 -9.51 3.24 -11.51
C ASP A 123 -9.15 2.09 -12.48
N PRO A 124 -8.51 1.00 -12.02
CA PRO A 124 -8.28 -0.17 -12.85
C PRO A 124 -9.61 -0.89 -13.13
N GLY A 125 -10.17 -0.66 -14.32
CA GLY A 125 -11.40 -1.29 -14.83
C GLY A 125 -11.27 -2.79 -15.15
N LEU A 126 -10.75 -3.60 -14.22
CA LEU A 126 -10.51 -5.04 -14.35
C LEU A 126 -11.73 -5.90 -13.94
N GLY A 127 -12.93 -5.50 -14.36
CA GLY A 127 -14.15 -6.24 -14.09
C GLY A 127 -15.39 -5.40 -14.36
N ASN A 128 -16.56 -6.04 -14.50
CA ASN A 128 -17.80 -5.34 -14.85
C ASN A 128 -18.88 -5.43 -13.77
N GLY A 129 -18.66 -6.20 -12.70
CA GLY A 129 -19.71 -6.41 -11.70
C GLY A 129 -19.28 -7.11 -10.41
N GLY A 130 -20.26 -7.70 -9.73
CA GLY A 130 -20.12 -8.24 -8.37
C GLY A 130 -19.16 -9.42 -8.23
N LEU A 131 -18.94 -10.19 -9.30
CA LEU A 131 -17.97 -11.30 -9.28
C LEU A 131 -16.54 -10.79 -9.04
N GLY A 132 -16.11 -9.78 -9.79
CA GLY A 132 -14.79 -9.17 -9.62
C GLY A 132 -14.62 -8.50 -8.25
N ARG A 133 -15.70 -7.95 -7.67
CA ARG A 133 -15.63 -7.35 -6.33
C ARG A 133 -15.54 -8.43 -5.24
N LEU A 134 -16.26 -9.54 -5.38
CA LEU A 134 -16.16 -10.66 -4.47
C LEU A 134 -14.75 -11.27 -4.48
N ALA A 135 -14.16 -11.42 -5.68
CA ALA A 135 -12.78 -11.85 -5.84
C ALA A 135 -11.80 -10.92 -5.10
N ALA A 136 -11.96 -9.59 -5.24
CA ALA A 136 -11.13 -8.62 -4.54
C ALA A 136 -11.31 -8.68 -3.00
N CYS A 137 -12.54 -8.71 -2.51
CA CYS A 137 -12.81 -8.81 -1.07
C CYS A 137 -12.32 -10.14 -0.47
N PHE A 138 -12.37 -11.23 -1.21
CA PHE A 138 -11.84 -12.51 -0.78
C PHE A 138 -10.32 -12.47 -0.62
N MET A 139 -9.61 -11.84 -1.56
CA MET A 139 -8.16 -11.65 -1.47
C MET A 139 -7.76 -10.80 -0.26
N ASP A 140 -8.48 -9.70 0.00
CA ASP A 140 -8.22 -8.83 1.16
C ASP A 140 -8.43 -9.59 2.48
N SER A 141 -9.48 -10.42 2.55
CA SER A 141 -9.76 -11.27 3.72
C SER A 141 -8.72 -12.36 3.98
N LEU A 142 -7.99 -12.81 2.95
CA LEU A 142 -6.89 -13.77 3.10
C LEU A 142 -5.62 -13.13 3.66
N THR A 143 -5.51 -11.81 3.57
CA THR A 143 -4.30 -11.05 3.93
C THR A 143 -4.44 -10.15 5.14
N ALA A 144 -5.67 -9.92 5.60
CA ALA A 144 -6.01 -9.13 6.79
C ALA A 144 -5.44 -9.70 8.10
#